data_AF-A0A5N6WUR9-F1
#
_entry.id   AF-A0A5N6WUR9-F1
#
_cell.length_a   1.000
_cell.length_b   1.000
_cell.length_c   1.000
_cell.angle_alpha   90.00
_cell.angle_beta   90.00
_cell.angle_gamma   90.00
#
_symmetry.space_group_name_H-M   'P 1'
#
loop_
_entity.id
_entity.type
_entity.pdbx_description
1 polymer ?
#
loop_
_entity_poly.entity_id
_entity_poly.type
_entity_poly.pdbx_seq_one_letter_code
_entity_poly.pdbx_strand_id
1 'polypeptide(L)'
;MSPPASTTLIEDSHVETTFATDDSEDVPVNRKTSFNGRLNQYFHTSKNISNSSRQDALSKRKSESESNDQSSNDNDSNSKRRKKSISTTVLNLPQRITRSRSASSSPASFASPSPSPATEPSTPGRSRARRQLSSRKNTPASSPVSLLRDTIPPNLTLLLVGVNPGIMTGATGYVYAHPSNLYWKLLHWSGITAIRHPPSDTYRLPELYNIGNTNIVERPTRDASMLSKAEMDAGVPVLEEKVAKQQPEAVCLVGKSIWEAVWRVRKGRAIRKEEFRYGWQDESENMGRSEGWDGAPVFVATTTSGLAAGMSMAEKQAVWNELGKWVNSQRAAKKNNPPM
;
A
#
# COMPACT_ATOMS: atom_id res chain seq x y z
N MET A 1 30.81 62.53 -3.84
CA MET A 1 30.61 61.95 -5.20
C MET A 1 31.29 60.60 -5.24
N SER A 2 30.82 59.65 -6.06
CA SER A 2 31.17 58.23 -5.95
C SER A 2 32.57 57.87 -6.50
N PRO A 3 33.28 56.91 -5.89
CA PRO A 3 34.31 56.11 -6.56
C PRO A 3 33.65 55.03 -7.48
N PRO A 4 34.42 54.34 -8.34
CA PRO A 4 33.91 53.92 -9.65
C PRO A 4 33.44 52.46 -9.74
N ALA A 5 32.77 52.15 -10.86
CA ALA A 5 32.46 50.79 -11.28
C ALA A 5 33.66 50.10 -11.93
N SER A 6 33.82 48.80 -11.70
CA SER A 6 34.68 47.90 -12.46
C SER A 6 33.84 46.78 -13.06
N THR A 7 33.91 46.61 -14.37
CA THR A 7 33.27 45.51 -15.10
C THR A 7 34.16 44.28 -15.07
N THR A 8 33.59 43.12 -14.74
CA THR A 8 34.24 41.82 -14.94
C THR A 8 33.34 40.93 -15.80
N LEU A 9 33.94 40.21 -16.74
CA LEU A 9 33.25 39.32 -17.67
C LEU A 9 32.84 38.02 -16.95
N ILE A 10 31.76 37.39 -17.42
CA ILE A 10 31.37 36.03 -17.06
C ILE A 10 31.30 35.23 -18.36
N GLU A 11 32.04 34.13 -18.43
CA GLU A 11 32.04 33.22 -19.57
C GLU A 11 30.91 32.18 -19.44
N ASP A 12 30.15 31.96 -20.50
CA ASP A 12 29.19 30.86 -20.59
C ASP A 12 29.93 29.51 -20.62
N SER A 13 29.64 28.63 -19.67
CA SER A 13 30.10 27.24 -19.67
C SER A 13 28.90 26.28 -19.68
N HIS A 14 28.53 25.84 -20.89
CA HIS A 14 27.52 24.80 -21.07
C HIS A 14 28.00 23.47 -20.48
N VAL A 15 27.30 22.97 -19.46
CA VAL A 15 27.47 21.59 -18.96
C VAL A 15 26.27 20.75 -19.37
N GLU A 16 26.47 19.90 -20.38
CA GLU A 16 25.47 18.99 -20.92
C GLU A 16 25.34 17.73 -20.03
N THR A 17 24.53 17.82 -18.98
CA THR A 17 24.29 16.68 -18.08
C THR A 17 23.32 15.69 -18.72
N THR A 18 23.84 14.52 -19.10
CA THR A 18 23.07 13.43 -19.71
C THR A 18 22.04 12.83 -18.74
N PHE A 19 20.82 12.56 -19.24
CA PHE A 19 19.80 11.85 -18.48
C PHE A 19 20.13 10.35 -18.42
N ALA A 20 20.54 9.88 -17.24
CA ALA A 20 20.52 8.45 -16.93
C ALA A 20 19.08 8.02 -16.61
N THR A 21 18.57 7.03 -17.35
CA THR A 21 17.35 6.29 -16.99
C THR A 21 17.72 5.25 -15.93
N ASP A 22 17.18 5.41 -14.71
CA ASP A 22 17.39 4.47 -13.61
C ASP A 22 16.41 3.29 -13.74
N ASP A 23 16.93 2.08 -13.92
CA ASP A 23 16.15 0.86 -14.13
C ASP A 23 15.60 0.29 -12.81
N SER A 24 14.50 -0.47 -12.90
CA SER A 24 13.75 -0.93 -11.73
C SER A 24 14.38 -2.17 -11.05
N GLU A 25 15.25 -1.96 -10.07
CA GLU A 25 15.89 -3.02 -9.26
C GLU A 25 15.56 -2.91 -7.75
N ASP A 26 15.30 -4.06 -7.12
CA ASP A 26 14.61 -4.17 -5.82
C ASP A 26 15.26 -3.45 -4.62
N VAL A 27 14.41 -3.07 -3.65
CA VAL A 27 14.82 -2.57 -2.33
C VAL A 27 14.79 -3.73 -1.32
N PRO A 28 15.94 -4.20 -0.81
CA PRO A 28 15.99 -5.44 -0.04
C PRO A 28 15.34 -5.32 1.34
N VAL A 29 14.34 -6.16 1.61
CA VAL A 29 13.80 -6.37 2.97
C VAL A 29 14.88 -7.03 3.83
N ASN A 30 15.51 -6.26 4.72
CA ASN A 30 16.67 -6.73 5.49
C ASN A 30 16.28 -7.78 6.55
N ARG A 31 17.07 -8.84 6.62
CA ARG A 31 16.75 -10.11 7.32
C ARG A 31 17.29 -10.18 8.75
N LYS A 32 17.66 -9.04 9.37
CA LYS A 32 18.53 -8.99 10.56
C LYS A 32 17.97 -8.30 11.82
N THR A 33 16.80 -7.68 11.79
CA THR A 33 16.23 -6.97 12.96
C THR A 33 14.81 -7.41 13.36
N SER A 34 14.14 -8.26 12.58
CA SER A 34 12.84 -8.83 12.98
C SER A 34 13.01 -9.89 14.07
N PHE A 35 12.59 -9.58 15.30
CA PHE A 35 12.68 -10.47 16.46
C PHE A 35 11.93 -11.79 16.23
N ASN A 36 12.68 -12.90 16.21
CA ASN A 36 12.28 -14.31 16.25
C ASN A 36 10.90 -14.71 15.68
N GLY A 37 10.87 -15.21 14.43
CA GLY A 37 9.91 -16.27 14.07
C GLY A 37 9.42 -16.35 12.61
N ARG A 38 9.86 -17.40 11.90
CA ARG A 38 9.10 -18.09 10.82
C ARG A 38 8.70 -17.33 9.54
N LEU A 39 9.40 -16.26 9.13
CA LEU A 39 9.23 -15.78 7.74
C LEU A 39 9.83 -16.74 6.69
N ASN A 40 10.82 -17.55 7.08
CA ASN A 40 11.53 -18.48 6.20
C ASN A 40 10.63 -19.58 5.57
N GLN A 41 9.48 -19.89 6.17
CA GLN A 41 8.62 -21.01 5.75
C GLN A 41 7.94 -20.82 4.38
N TYR A 42 8.07 -19.64 3.76
CA TYR A 42 7.50 -19.31 2.46
C TYR A 42 8.52 -19.38 1.29
N PHE A 43 9.80 -19.69 1.55
CA PHE A 43 10.89 -19.63 0.56
C PHE A 43 11.33 -20.99 0.00
N HIS A 44 10.40 -21.80 -0.52
CA HIS A 44 10.76 -22.99 -1.32
C HIS A 44 9.79 -23.23 -2.49
N THR A 45 10.25 -22.97 -3.73
CA THR A 45 10.24 -23.92 -4.88
C THR A 45 10.84 -23.27 -6.13
N SER A 46 12.07 -23.66 -6.49
CA SER A 46 12.62 -23.72 -7.86
C SER A 46 13.93 -24.53 -7.81
N LYS A 47 14.29 -25.23 -8.90
CA LYS A 47 15.26 -26.34 -8.86
C LYS A 47 16.66 -26.01 -9.36
N ASN A 48 17.63 -26.67 -8.73
CA ASN A 48 19.01 -26.97 -9.09
C ASN A 48 19.52 -26.63 -10.50
N ILE A 49 20.74 -26.08 -10.55
CA ILE A 49 21.83 -26.60 -11.40
C ILE A 49 23.05 -26.92 -10.49
N SER A 50 23.91 -27.84 -10.91
CA SER A 50 24.92 -28.55 -10.12
C SER A 50 26.29 -27.88 -10.00
N ASN A 51 27.01 -28.17 -8.91
CA ASN A 51 28.37 -28.72 -9.01
C ASN A 51 28.79 -29.50 -7.73
N SER A 52 29.96 -30.14 -7.74
CA SER A 52 30.22 -31.37 -6.98
C SER A 52 31.35 -31.32 -5.93
N SER A 53 31.31 -32.33 -5.04
CA SER A 53 32.44 -33.15 -4.52
C SER A 53 32.67 -33.17 -3.01
N ARG A 54 33.22 -34.32 -2.55
CA ARG A 54 33.67 -34.72 -1.19
C ARG A 54 32.53 -34.93 -0.18
N GLN A 55 32.21 -36.16 0.25
CA GLN A 55 32.98 -37.17 1.01
C GLN A 55 33.10 -36.86 2.50
N ASP A 56 32.28 -37.56 3.30
CA ASP A 56 32.59 -38.31 4.54
C ASP A 56 31.28 -38.58 5.32
N ALA A 57 31.19 -39.47 6.33
CA ALA A 57 31.59 -40.88 6.44
C ALA A 57 31.03 -41.39 7.79
N LEU A 58 30.38 -42.58 7.83
CA LEU A 58 29.97 -43.31 9.06
C LEU A 58 28.91 -42.56 9.96
N SER A 59 28.19 -43.18 10.92
CA SER A 59 27.98 -44.61 11.27
C SER A 59 26.73 -44.89 12.13
N LYS A 60 26.05 -46.02 11.84
CA LYS A 60 25.44 -47.07 12.73
C LYS A 60 24.53 -46.76 13.94
N ARG A 61 23.46 -47.59 14.00
CA ARG A 61 22.66 -48.13 15.15
C ARG A 61 21.70 -47.15 15.86
N LYS A 62 20.46 -47.49 16.27
CA LYS A 62 19.64 -48.74 16.44
C LYS A 62 19.59 -49.36 17.85
N SER A 63 18.53 -48.99 18.59
CA SER A 63 17.71 -49.75 19.57
C SER A 63 16.37 -48.97 19.68
N GLU A 64 15.17 -49.53 19.84
CA GLU A 64 14.68 -50.54 20.82
C GLU A 64 14.73 -49.98 22.26
N SER A 65 13.69 -50.10 23.10
CA SER A 65 12.32 -50.66 22.94
C SER A 65 11.30 -49.74 23.69
N GLU A 66 10.07 -50.02 24.14
CA GLU A 66 9.25 -51.23 24.46
C GLU A 66 7.74 -50.94 24.26
N SER A 67 6.86 -51.92 24.52
CA SER A 67 5.38 -51.83 24.43
C SER A 67 4.70 -52.94 25.25
N ASN A 68 3.37 -52.86 25.45
CA ASN A 68 2.51 -53.72 26.31
C ASN A 68 2.60 -53.41 27.83
N ASP A 69 1.59 -53.71 28.67
CA ASP A 69 0.54 -54.74 28.51
C ASP A 69 -0.92 -54.34 28.88
N GLN A 70 -1.85 -55.28 28.70
CA GLN A 70 -3.32 -55.11 28.69
C GLN A 70 -4.04 -55.51 30.00
N SER A 71 -5.17 -54.84 30.31
CA SER A 71 -6.42 -55.38 30.93
C SER A 71 -7.40 -54.25 31.35
N SER A 72 -8.68 -54.46 31.69
CA SER A 72 -9.76 -55.28 31.06
C SER A 72 -11.14 -54.90 31.69
N ASN A 73 -12.21 -55.62 31.33
CA ASN A 73 -13.51 -55.75 32.05
C ASN A 73 -14.46 -54.53 32.15
N ASP A 74 -15.24 -54.32 31.09
CA ASP A 74 -16.71 -54.53 31.04
C ASP A 74 -17.62 -54.16 32.23
N ASN A 75 -18.58 -53.24 31.97
CA ASN A 75 -20.04 -53.47 31.91
C ASN A 75 -20.73 -52.11 31.60
N ASP A 76 -21.40 -51.93 30.46
CA ASP A 76 -22.76 -52.35 30.07
C ASP A 76 -23.93 -51.54 30.70
N SER A 77 -24.75 -50.95 29.81
CA SER A 77 -26.17 -50.57 30.03
C SER A 77 -26.76 -49.94 28.76
N ASN A 78 -27.90 -50.46 28.26
CA ASN A 78 -28.47 -50.10 26.94
C ASN A 78 -30.01 -49.99 26.94
N SER A 79 -30.55 -48.78 26.75
CA SER A 79 -31.94 -48.54 26.25
C SER A 79 -32.09 -47.07 25.79
N LYS A 80 -32.76 -46.66 24.70
CA LYS A 80 -33.97 -47.07 23.93
C LYS A 80 -35.26 -46.28 24.25
N ARG A 81 -35.36 -45.11 23.60
CA ARG A 81 -36.45 -44.77 22.64
C ARG A 81 -37.90 -44.66 23.15
N ARG A 82 -38.47 -43.44 23.17
CA ARG A 82 -39.88 -43.17 22.77
C ARG A 82 -40.07 -41.77 22.16
N LYS A 83 -41.31 -41.43 21.78
CA LYS A 83 -41.57 -40.79 20.46
C LYS A 83 -42.98 -40.15 20.32
N LYS A 84 -43.13 -38.80 20.31
CA LYS A 84 -44.31 -38.02 19.81
C LYS A 84 -43.97 -36.50 19.79
N SER A 85 -44.07 -35.73 18.68
CA SER A 85 -45.24 -35.17 17.94
C SER A 85 -45.77 -33.84 18.53
N ILE A 86 -46.19 -32.80 17.80
CA ILE A 86 -46.26 -32.46 16.35
C ILE A 86 -46.40 -30.92 16.24
N SER A 87 -45.87 -30.27 15.20
CA SER A 87 -46.55 -29.16 14.49
C SER A 87 -45.90 -28.91 13.12
N THR A 88 -46.65 -28.31 12.19
CA THR A 88 -46.33 -28.24 10.75
C THR A 88 -46.51 -26.82 10.23
N THR A 89 -45.68 -26.36 9.29
CA THR A 89 -46.09 -25.52 8.13
C THR A 89 -44.97 -25.51 7.08
N VAL A 90 -45.35 -25.56 5.81
CA VAL A 90 -44.51 -25.61 4.59
C VAL A 90 -45.31 -24.93 3.44
N LEU A 91 -44.73 -24.38 2.37
CA LEU A 91 -43.33 -24.21 1.92
C LEU A 91 -43.30 -23.00 0.94
N ASN A 92 -42.12 -22.47 0.59
CA ASN A 92 -41.69 -22.34 -0.82
C ASN A 92 -40.33 -21.64 -1.02
N LEU A 93 -39.50 -22.22 -1.90
CA LEU A 93 -38.41 -21.57 -2.62
C LEU A 93 -38.19 -22.31 -3.96
N PRO A 94 -38.34 -21.68 -5.13
CA PRO A 94 -38.12 -22.36 -6.41
C PRO A 94 -36.63 -22.39 -6.80
N GLN A 95 -36.16 -23.51 -7.33
CA GLN A 95 -34.80 -23.67 -7.84
C GLN A 95 -34.64 -23.18 -9.29
N ARG A 96 -33.39 -22.82 -9.61
CA ARG A 96 -32.83 -22.67 -10.97
C ARG A 96 -33.36 -23.72 -11.96
N ILE A 97 -33.90 -23.26 -13.08
CA ILE A 97 -34.05 -24.04 -14.33
C ILE A 97 -32.93 -23.65 -15.31
N THR A 98 -32.57 -24.54 -16.24
CA THR A 98 -31.58 -24.30 -17.31
C THR A 98 -32.08 -24.83 -18.65
N ARG A 99 -31.46 -24.40 -19.76
CA ARG A 99 -31.90 -24.57 -21.17
C ARG A 99 -33.10 -23.64 -21.49
N SER A 100 -33.30 -23.20 -22.73
CA SER A 100 -32.81 -23.71 -24.03
C SER A 100 -32.21 -22.64 -24.96
N ARG A 101 -31.70 -23.07 -26.12
CA ARG A 101 -31.26 -22.21 -27.24
C ARG A 101 -32.44 -21.89 -28.14
N SER A 102 -32.47 -20.67 -28.69
CA SER A 102 -33.21 -20.32 -29.92
C SER A 102 -32.30 -19.52 -30.84
N ALA A 103 -32.32 -19.83 -32.13
CA ALA A 103 -31.61 -19.15 -33.21
C ALA A 103 -32.51 -19.13 -34.46
N SER A 104 -32.05 -18.52 -35.56
CA SER A 104 -32.83 -18.15 -36.76
C SER A 104 -33.78 -16.96 -36.53
N SER A 105 -34.07 -16.09 -37.52
CA SER A 105 -33.38 -15.84 -38.80
C SER A 105 -33.91 -14.55 -39.45
N SER A 106 -33.04 -13.83 -40.18
CA SER A 106 -33.43 -12.86 -41.21
C SER A 106 -32.56 -13.07 -42.46
N PRO A 107 -33.09 -12.93 -43.69
CA PRO A 107 -32.41 -13.34 -44.92
C PRO A 107 -31.47 -12.28 -45.50
N ALA A 108 -30.56 -12.71 -46.38
CA ALA A 108 -29.70 -11.84 -47.19
C ALA A 108 -29.75 -12.25 -48.67
N SER A 109 -29.84 -11.25 -49.55
CA SER A 109 -29.88 -11.36 -51.02
C SER A 109 -29.75 -9.94 -51.61
N PHE A 110 -29.06 -9.67 -52.72
CA PHE A 110 -28.22 -10.49 -53.60
C PHE A 110 -27.20 -9.59 -54.37
N ALA A 111 -26.26 -10.24 -55.09
CA ALA A 111 -25.51 -9.75 -56.25
C ALA A 111 -24.33 -8.74 -56.11
N SER A 112 -23.12 -9.29 -56.36
CA SER A 112 -22.03 -8.69 -57.17
C SER A 112 -21.81 -9.61 -58.40
N PRO A 113 -21.20 -9.20 -59.53
CA PRO A 113 -19.76 -8.88 -59.68
C PRO A 113 -19.53 -7.61 -60.57
N SER A 114 -18.35 -7.19 -61.09
CA SER A 114 -17.03 -7.80 -61.38
C SER A 114 -15.89 -6.72 -61.39
N PRO A 115 -14.58 -7.05 -61.59
CA PRO A 115 -13.44 -6.18 -61.18
C PRO A 115 -12.50 -5.63 -62.28
N SER A 116 -11.43 -4.93 -61.83
CA SER A 116 -10.11 -4.67 -62.47
C SER A 116 -9.93 -3.42 -63.37
N PRO A 117 -8.69 -2.89 -63.56
CA PRO A 117 -7.46 -2.92 -62.72
C PRO A 117 -6.84 -1.50 -62.49
N ALA A 118 -5.61 -1.41 -61.95
CA ALA A 118 -4.88 -0.15 -61.69
C ALA A 118 -3.49 -0.10 -62.37
N THR A 119 -2.90 1.10 -62.56
CA THR A 119 -1.45 1.37 -62.68
C THR A 119 -1.15 2.88 -62.59
N GLU A 120 -0.44 3.28 -61.52
CA GLU A 120 0.63 4.31 -61.34
C GLU A 120 0.65 5.66 -62.16
N PRO A 121 1.72 6.50 -62.08
CA PRO A 121 1.93 7.41 -60.95
C PRO A 121 2.20 8.89 -61.32
N SER A 122 2.02 9.82 -60.37
CA SER A 122 2.67 11.15 -60.45
C SER A 122 2.78 11.88 -59.10
N THR A 123 4.01 12.16 -58.68
CA THR A 123 4.43 13.29 -57.81
C THR A 123 4.81 14.49 -58.70
N PRO A 124 4.83 15.77 -58.25
CA PRO A 124 5.40 16.18 -56.95
C PRO A 124 4.71 17.35 -56.19
N GLY A 125 5.22 17.58 -54.98
CA GLY A 125 5.41 18.93 -54.45
C GLY A 125 4.20 19.67 -53.86
N ARG A 126 3.96 19.50 -52.55
CA ARG A 126 3.46 20.61 -51.74
C ARG A 126 4.11 20.68 -50.35
N SER A 127 4.30 21.92 -49.89
CA SER A 127 5.16 22.27 -48.76
C SER A 127 4.73 21.64 -47.43
N ARG A 128 5.74 21.30 -46.62
CA ARG A 128 5.62 20.74 -45.26
C ARG A 128 5.00 21.77 -44.30
N ALA A 129 3.68 21.93 -44.34
CA ALA A 129 2.93 22.84 -43.49
C ALA A 129 3.04 22.42 -42.01
N ARG A 130 4.03 23.00 -41.32
CA ARG A 130 4.27 22.86 -39.88
C ARG A 130 3.05 23.38 -39.12
N ARG A 131 2.07 22.51 -38.82
CA ARG A 131 1.04 22.77 -37.81
C ARG A 131 1.76 23.06 -36.50
N GLN A 132 1.94 24.35 -36.19
CA GLN A 132 2.28 24.72 -34.83
C GLN A 132 1.10 24.28 -33.96
N LEU A 133 1.36 23.35 -33.04
CA LEU A 133 0.52 23.27 -31.85
C LEU A 133 0.71 24.64 -31.18
N SER A 134 -0.32 25.47 -31.22
CA SER A 134 -0.35 26.69 -30.41
C SER A 134 -0.14 26.25 -28.96
N SER A 135 0.89 26.81 -28.32
CA SER A 135 1.20 26.53 -26.93
C SER A 135 0.07 27.09 -26.07
N ARG A 136 -0.99 26.28 -25.89
CA ARG A 136 -2.12 26.58 -25.02
C ARG A 136 -1.53 26.72 -23.62
N LYS A 137 -1.28 27.97 -23.20
CA LYS A 137 -0.72 28.29 -21.89
C LYS A 137 -1.54 27.54 -20.86
N ASN A 138 -0.89 26.66 -20.10
CA ASN A 138 -1.52 25.95 -19.00
C ASN A 138 -1.79 26.94 -17.87
N THR A 139 -2.82 27.76 -18.03
CA THR A 139 -3.56 28.31 -16.89
C THR A 139 -3.88 27.12 -15.98
N PRO A 140 -3.46 27.12 -14.71
CA PRO A 140 -3.70 25.98 -13.84
C PRO A 140 -5.22 25.80 -13.72
N ALA A 141 -5.73 24.71 -14.31
CA ALA A 141 -7.09 24.28 -14.04
C ALA A 141 -7.17 24.05 -12.52
N SER A 142 -8.06 24.77 -11.84
CA SER A 142 -8.14 24.76 -10.38
C SER A 142 -8.18 23.31 -9.89
N SER A 143 -7.24 22.94 -9.02
CA SER A 143 -7.19 21.57 -8.50
C SER A 143 -8.51 21.31 -7.76
N PRO A 144 -9.18 20.18 -7.99
CA PRO A 144 -10.50 19.96 -7.44
C PRO A 144 -10.46 20.03 -5.91
N VAL A 145 -11.40 20.76 -5.31
CA VAL A 145 -11.47 20.94 -3.86
C VAL A 145 -11.67 19.58 -3.19
N SER A 146 -10.90 19.31 -2.14
CA SER A 146 -11.02 18.09 -1.36
C SER A 146 -12.18 18.18 -0.38
N LEU A 147 -13.05 17.17 -0.33
CA LEU A 147 -13.99 16.94 0.76
C LEU A 147 -13.39 16.09 1.89
N LEU A 148 -12.14 15.62 1.74
CA LEU A 148 -11.47 14.85 2.78
C LEU A 148 -11.07 15.78 3.93
N ARG A 149 -11.43 15.38 5.15
CA ARG A 149 -11.00 16.04 6.40
C ARG A 149 -10.12 15.08 7.19
N ASP A 150 -9.14 15.63 7.91
CA ASP A 150 -8.32 14.86 8.83
C ASP A 150 -9.18 14.25 9.96
N THR A 151 -8.83 13.05 10.40
CA THR A 151 -9.46 12.35 11.54
C THR A 151 -8.46 12.22 12.68
N ILE A 152 -8.07 13.36 13.25
CA ILE A 152 -6.98 13.50 14.24
C ILE A 152 -7.47 14.00 15.61
N PRO A 153 -8.32 13.26 16.35
CA PRO A 153 -8.54 13.55 17.77
C PRO A 153 -7.26 13.29 18.59
N PRO A 154 -7.16 13.81 19.83
CA PRO A 154 -6.03 13.54 20.72
C PRO A 154 -5.89 12.05 21.06
N ASN A 155 -4.68 11.64 21.45
CA ASN A 155 -4.40 10.34 22.07
C ASN A 155 -4.83 9.13 21.21
N LEU A 156 -4.53 9.18 19.91
CA LEU A 156 -4.70 8.05 19.00
C LEU A 156 -3.62 6.98 19.24
N THR A 157 -4.01 5.70 19.23
CA THR A 157 -3.04 4.58 19.22
C THR A 157 -2.24 4.59 17.92
N LEU A 158 -2.82 5.05 16.80
CA LEU A 158 -2.14 5.13 15.52
C LEU A 158 -2.71 6.24 14.62
N LEU A 159 -1.83 7.08 14.08
CA LEU A 159 -2.14 8.00 12.98
C LEU A 159 -1.52 7.49 11.67
N LEU A 160 -2.34 7.21 10.64
CA LEU A 160 -1.85 6.82 9.31
C LEU A 160 -1.86 8.01 8.35
N VAL A 161 -0.66 8.43 7.92
CA VAL A 161 -0.39 9.56 7.04
C VAL A 161 -0.30 9.08 5.59
N GLY A 162 -1.20 9.56 4.74
CA GLY A 162 -1.13 9.38 3.29
C GLY A 162 -0.24 10.42 2.60
N VAL A 163 0.03 10.21 1.30
CA VAL A 163 0.74 11.19 0.48
C VAL A 163 -0.18 12.41 0.25
N ASN A 164 -1.29 12.18 -0.48
CA ASN A 164 -2.32 13.17 -0.75
C ASN A 164 -3.63 12.50 -1.19
N PRO A 165 -4.75 13.23 -1.27
CA PRO A 165 -5.99 12.72 -1.84
C PRO A 165 -5.85 12.32 -3.32
N GLY A 166 -6.05 11.04 -3.63
CA GLY A 166 -6.41 10.66 -5.01
C GLY A 166 -7.77 11.27 -5.39
N ILE A 167 -8.02 11.59 -6.67
CA ILE A 167 -9.26 12.26 -7.14
C ILE A 167 -10.55 11.70 -6.50
N MET A 168 -10.72 10.37 -6.43
CA MET A 168 -11.91 9.76 -5.81
C MET A 168 -11.98 9.97 -4.29
N THR A 169 -10.84 10.00 -3.59
CA THR A 169 -10.79 10.34 -2.15
C THR A 169 -11.09 11.82 -1.91
N GLY A 170 -10.59 12.72 -2.77
CA GLY A 170 -10.95 14.13 -2.72
C GLY A 170 -12.46 14.35 -2.96
N ALA A 171 -13.02 13.69 -3.98
CA ALA A 171 -14.43 13.85 -4.37
C ALA A 171 -15.44 13.15 -3.43
N THR A 172 -15.04 12.08 -2.71
CA THR A 172 -15.91 11.39 -1.75
C THR A 172 -15.72 11.83 -0.30
N GLY A 173 -14.59 12.48 0.01
CA GLY A 173 -14.19 12.78 1.38
C GLY A 173 -13.82 11.55 2.21
N TYR A 174 -13.53 10.40 1.59
CA TYR A 174 -13.19 9.14 2.26
C TYR A 174 -11.76 8.70 1.93
N VAL A 175 -11.00 8.25 2.94
CA VAL A 175 -9.60 7.85 2.75
C VAL A 175 -9.50 6.61 1.86
N TYR A 176 -8.52 6.62 0.95
CA TYR A 176 -8.17 5.49 0.10
C TYR A 176 -9.38 4.88 -0.65
N ALA A 177 -10.28 5.74 -1.16
CA ALA A 177 -11.60 5.36 -1.67
C ALA A 177 -11.57 4.60 -3.01
N HIS A 178 -10.49 4.72 -3.79
CA HIS A 178 -10.40 4.09 -5.11
C HIS A 178 -10.32 2.55 -4.99
N PRO A 179 -11.13 1.77 -5.73
CA PRO A 179 -11.21 0.31 -5.56
C PRO A 179 -9.90 -0.48 -5.76
N SER A 180 -8.93 0.06 -6.49
CA SER A 180 -7.60 -0.56 -6.63
C SER A 180 -6.65 -0.28 -5.46
N ASN A 181 -7.00 0.61 -4.53
CA ASN A 181 -6.19 0.89 -3.36
C ASN A 181 -6.32 -0.24 -2.32
N LEU A 182 -5.17 -0.61 -1.75
CA LEU A 182 -5.02 -1.76 -0.88
C LEU A 182 -5.20 -1.44 0.62
N TYR A 183 -5.31 -0.16 1.01
CA TYR A 183 -5.36 0.29 2.42
C TYR A 183 -6.37 -0.51 3.24
N TRP A 184 -7.65 -0.48 2.87
CA TRP A 184 -8.72 -1.18 3.58
C TRP A 184 -8.54 -2.71 3.62
N LYS A 185 -7.78 -3.28 2.68
CA LYS A 185 -7.42 -4.71 2.65
C LYS A 185 -6.26 -5.00 3.62
N LEU A 186 -5.19 -4.21 3.57
CA LEU A 186 -3.99 -4.37 4.38
C LEU A 186 -4.22 -4.04 5.86
N LEU A 187 -5.05 -3.02 6.15
CA LEU A 187 -5.50 -2.65 7.49
C LEU A 187 -6.28 -3.78 8.18
N HIS A 188 -7.07 -4.55 7.42
CA HIS A 188 -7.74 -5.73 7.93
C HIS A 188 -6.81 -6.95 8.02
N TRP A 189 -6.01 -7.22 6.98
CA TRP A 189 -5.10 -8.38 6.92
C TRP A 189 -3.99 -8.37 7.96
N SER A 190 -3.62 -7.19 8.45
CA SER A 190 -2.71 -6.99 9.59
C SER A 190 -3.36 -7.16 10.96
N GLY A 191 -4.68 -7.30 11.02
CA GLY A 191 -5.45 -7.30 12.27
C GLY A 191 -5.60 -5.92 12.91
N ILE A 192 -5.27 -4.83 12.21
CA ILE A 192 -5.48 -3.46 12.72
C ILE A 192 -6.98 -3.15 12.82
N THR A 193 -7.79 -3.61 11.87
CA THR A 193 -9.27 -3.65 11.97
C THR A 193 -9.81 -5.09 11.94
N ALA A 194 -10.80 -5.37 12.79
CA ALA A 194 -11.38 -6.71 12.94
C ALA A 194 -12.10 -7.20 11.68
N ILE A 195 -12.65 -6.27 10.87
CA ILE A 195 -13.22 -6.54 9.55
C ILE A 195 -12.58 -5.65 8.48
N ARG A 196 -12.80 -6.00 7.20
CA ARG A 196 -12.49 -5.11 6.07
C ARG A 196 -13.61 -4.08 5.90
N HIS A 197 -13.38 -2.89 6.41
CA HIS A 197 -14.30 -1.77 6.27
C HIS A 197 -14.36 -1.21 4.84
N PRO A 198 -15.51 -0.65 4.41
CA PRO A 198 -15.61 0.19 3.22
C PRO A 198 -15.04 1.60 3.48
N PRO A 199 -14.68 2.37 2.42
CA PRO A 199 -14.20 3.75 2.58
C PRO A 199 -15.12 4.68 3.37
N SER A 200 -16.43 4.48 3.30
CA SER A 200 -17.43 5.28 4.04
C SER A 200 -17.25 5.25 5.57
N ASP A 201 -16.60 4.24 6.12
CA ASP A 201 -16.30 4.16 7.56
C ASP A 201 -15.07 4.99 7.99
N THR A 202 -14.46 5.78 7.08
CA THR A 202 -13.33 6.72 7.34
C THR A 202 -13.48 7.44 8.69
N TYR A 203 -14.64 8.07 8.92
CA TYR A 203 -14.88 8.92 10.09
C TYR A 203 -15.24 8.14 11.37
N ARG A 204 -15.36 6.80 11.28
CA ARG A 204 -15.70 5.91 12.41
C ARG A 204 -14.46 5.19 12.96
N LEU A 205 -13.33 5.16 12.24
CA LEU A 205 -12.09 4.54 12.71
C LEU A 205 -11.56 5.10 14.05
N PRO A 206 -11.68 6.41 14.36
CA PRO A 206 -11.20 6.92 15.65
C PRO A 206 -12.00 6.37 16.84
N GLU A 207 -13.31 6.21 16.69
CA GLU A 207 -14.19 5.65 17.72
C GLU A 207 -14.02 4.13 17.82
N LEU A 208 -14.13 3.41 16.70
CA LEU A 208 -14.15 1.95 16.66
C LEU A 208 -12.79 1.30 16.97
N TYR A 209 -11.69 2.01 16.72
CA TYR A 209 -10.34 1.43 16.74
C TYR A 209 -9.26 2.30 17.39
N ASN A 210 -9.57 3.56 17.74
CA ASN A 210 -8.62 4.59 18.19
C ASN A 210 -7.50 4.83 17.15
N ILE A 211 -7.91 4.95 15.88
CA ILE A 211 -7.05 5.14 14.70
C ILE A 211 -7.52 6.34 13.87
N GLY A 212 -6.57 7.19 13.47
CA GLY A 212 -6.81 8.39 12.68
C GLY A 212 -6.09 8.41 11.34
N ASN A 213 -6.46 9.39 10.50
CA ASN A 213 -5.86 9.64 9.19
C ASN A 213 -5.57 11.12 8.92
N THR A 214 -4.49 11.37 8.18
CA THR A 214 -4.19 12.66 7.55
C THR A 214 -3.37 12.44 6.27
N ASN A 215 -2.94 13.51 5.59
CA ASN A 215 -1.97 13.46 4.50
C ASN A 215 -0.88 14.52 4.72
N ILE A 216 0.31 14.29 4.16
CA ILE A 216 1.38 15.30 4.12
C ILE A 216 1.05 16.44 3.14
N VAL A 217 0.30 16.18 2.07
CA VAL A 217 -0.17 17.20 1.12
C VAL A 217 -1.69 17.13 0.96
N GLU A 218 -2.37 18.27 1.07
CA GLU A 218 -3.84 18.36 1.06
C GLU A 218 -4.44 18.40 -0.37
N ARG A 219 -3.65 18.83 -1.37
CA ARG A 219 -4.10 19.03 -2.76
C ARG A 219 -4.41 17.69 -3.46
N PRO A 220 -5.63 17.47 -3.99
CA PRO A 220 -5.93 16.25 -4.70
C PRO A 220 -5.24 16.14 -6.06
N THR A 221 -4.78 14.93 -6.41
CA THR A 221 -4.19 14.63 -7.73
C THR A 221 -4.68 13.29 -8.28
N ARG A 222 -4.37 13.00 -9.55
CA ARG A 222 -4.58 11.67 -10.15
C ARG A 222 -3.49 10.68 -9.72
N ASP A 223 -2.28 11.18 -9.52
CA ASP A 223 -1.09 10.41 -9.17
C ASP A 223 -0.18 11.22 -8.23
N ALA A 224 0.51 10.54 -7.30
CA ALA A 224 1.44 11.18 -6.35
C ALA A 224 2.65 11.83 -7.04
N SER A 225 3.04 11.34 -8.23
CA SER A 225 4.08 11.95 -9.09
C SER A 225 3.71 13.34 -9.63
N MET A 226 2.45 13.78 -9.46
CA MET A 226 2.00 15.15 -9.77
C MET A 226 2.25 16.15 -8.63
N LEU A 227 2.91 15.73 -7.55
CA LEU A 227 3.39 16.59 -6.47
C LEU A 227 4.87 16.92 -6.68
N SER A 228 5.25 18.17 -6.44
CA SER A 228 6.68 18.54 -6.47
C SER A 228 7.40 18.11 -5.18
N LYS A 229 8.73 17.96 -5.22
CA LYS A 229 9.52 17.73 -4.00
C LYS A 229 9.30 18.86 -2.98
N ALA A 230 9.33 20.12 -3.44
CA ALA A 230 9.09 21.29 -2.59
C ALA A 230 7.70 21.30 -1.94
N GLU A 231 6.66 20.79 -2.63
CA GLU A 231 5.30 20.67 -2.09
C GLU A 231 5.19 19.56 -1.04
N MET A 232 5.84 18.42 -1.27
CA MET A 232 5.97 17.35 -0.26
C MET A 232 6.76 17.84 0.96
N ASP A 233 7.83 18.59 0.74
CA ASP A 233 8.74 19.08 1.78
C ASP A 233 8.08 20.19 2.61
N ALA A 234 7.29 21.08 1.98
CA ALA A 234 6.45 22.07 2.67
C ALA A 234 5.34 21.44 3.54
N GLY A 235 4.92 20.22 3.24
CA GLY A 235 3.98 19.45 4.05
C GLY A 235 4.56 18.91 5.36
N VAL A 236 5.89 18.75 5.45
CA VAL A 236 6.56 18.20 6.65
C VAL A 236 6.30 19.03 7.91
N PRO A 237 6.57 20.36 7.97
CA PRO A 237 6.34 21.14 9.20
C PRO A 237 4.87 21.14 9.64
N VAL A 238 3.92 21.14 8.69
CA VAL A 238 2.48 21.05 8.97
C VAL A 238 2.12 19.69 9.58
N LEU A 239 2.74 18.61 9.10
CA LEU A 239 2.58 17.27 9.67
C LEU A 239 3.20 17.16 11.08
N GLU A 240 4.40 17.70 11.28
CA GLU A 240 5.08 17.72 12.58
C GLU A 240 4.23 18.51 13.61
N GLU A 241 3.63 19.65 13.24
CA GLU A 241 2.70 20.41 14.10
C GLU A 241 1.42 19.60 14.43
N LYS A 242 0.78 18.98 13.42
CA LYS A 242 -0.41 18.12 13.61
C LYS A 242 -0.11 16.96 14.59
N VAL A 243 1.09 16.38 14.54
CA VAL A 243 1.51 15.30 15.45
C VAL A 243 1.83 15.84 16.85
N ALA A 244 2.60 16.93 16.97
CA ALA A 244 2.91 17.60 18.25
C ALA A 244 1.66 17.97 19.05
N LYS A 245 0.61 18.42 18.34
CA LYS A 245 -0.65 18.89 18.93
C LYS A 245 -1.60 17.77 19.39
N GLN A 246 -1.55 16.60 18.76
CA GLN A 246 -2.51 15.50 19.00
C GLN A 246 -1.89 14.30 19.71
N GLN A 247 -0.56 14.26 19.82
CA GLN A 247 0.23 13.27 20.56
C GLN A 247 -0.20 11.80 20.37
N PRO A 248 -0.23 11.29 19.12
CA PRO A 248 -0.50 9.88 18.87
C PRO A 248 0.63 8.99 19.38
N GLU A 249 0.31 7.77 19.84
CA GLU A 249 1.30 6.77 20.31
C GLU A 249 2.24 6.28 19.19
N ALA A 250 1.80 6.37 17.93
CA ALA A 250 2.65 6.14 16.77
C ALA A 250 2.12 6.85 15.52
N VAL A 251 3.04 7.16 14.61
CA VAL A 251 2.74 7.68 13.26
C VAL A 251 3.18 6.64 12.22
N CYS A 252 2.25 6.22 11.35
CA CYS A 252 2.53 5.37 10.21
C CYS A 252 2.51 6.18 8.90
N LEU A 253 3.66 6.28 8.24
CA LEU A 253 3.80 6.91 6.94
C LEU A 253 3.49 5.89 5.84
N VAL A 254 2.39 6.08 5.11
CA VAL A 254 1.85 5.12 4.12
C VAL A 254 2.55 5.24 2.76
N GLY A 255 3.88 5.21 2.78
CA GLY A 255 4.73 5.16 1.58
C GLY A 255 6.10 5.81 1.76
N LYS A 256 7.11 5.22 1.11
CA LYS A 256 8.52 5.68 1.10
C LYS A 256 8.68 7.17 0.77
N SER A 257 7.92 7.71 -0.17
CA SER A 257 8.02 9.11 -0.61
C SER A 257 7.68 10.15 0.47
N ILE A 258 6.87 9.79 1.48
CA ILE A 258 6.59 10.64 2.63
C ILE A 258 7.82 10.70 3.54
N TRP A 259 8.42 9.54 3.82
CA TRP A 259 9.65 9.45 4.61
C TRP A 259 10.83 10.14 3.93
N GLU A 260 10.94 10.04 2.60
CA GLU A 260 11.93 10.79 1.81
C GLU A 260 11.76 12.32 1.91
N ALA A 261 10.54 12.83 2.11
CA ALA A 261 10.30 14.25 2.32
C ALA A 261 10.72 14.68 3.73
N VAL A 262 10.29 13.92 4.75
CA VAL A 262 10.71 14.13 6.14
C VAL A 262 12.24 14.12 6.27
N TRP A 263 12.91 13.17 5.61
CA TRP A 263 14.37 13.10 5.58
C TRP A 263 15.02 14.30 4.86
N ARG A 264 14.47 14.77 3.73
CA ARG A 264 14.97 15.98 3.04
C ARG A 264 14.90 17.20 3.94
N VAL A 265 13.78 17.40 4.61
CA VAL A 265 13.57 18.56 5.50
C VAL A 265 14.44 18.48 6.75
N ARG A 266 14.54 17.30 7.39
CA ARG A 266 15.33 17.11 8.62
C ARG A 266 16.85 17.06 8.40
N LYS A 267 17.32 16.59 7.24
CA LYS A 267 18.75 16.31 6.96
C LYS A 267 19.36 17.16 5.84
N GLY A 268 18.57 17.99 5.16
CA GLY A 268 19.02 18.83 4.04
C GLY A 268 19.41 18.09 2.76
N ARG A 269 19.13 16.77 2.66
CA ARG A 269 19.54 15.93 1.53
C ARG A 269 18.60 14.74 1.29
N ALA A 270 18.76 14.06 0.16
CA ALA A 270 18.10 12.77 -0.07
C ALA A 270 18.63 11.67 0.88
N ILE A 271 17.76 10.71 1.18
CA ILE A 271 18.11 9.44 1.84
C ILE A 271 18.76 8.49 0.85
N ARG A 272 19.79 7.74 1.26
CA ARG A 272 20.47 6.73 0.45
C ARG A 272 19.74 5.38 0.52
N LYS A 273 20.06 4.43 -0.38
CA LYS A 273 19.39 3.10 -0.42
C LYS A 273 19.68 2.26 0.83
N GLU A 274 20.82 2.50 1.47
CA GLU A 274 21.30 1.80 2.67
C GLU A 274 20.73 2.39 3.97
N GLU A 275 20.33 3.66 3.93
CA GLU A 275 19.70 4.37 5.06
C GLU A 275 18.19 4.12 5.11
N PHE A 276 17.57 3.75 3.99
CA PHE A 276 16.13 3.50 3.91
C PHE A 276 15.76 2.09 4.40
N ARG A 277 14.79 2.02 5.32
CA ARG A 277 14.14 0.78 5.74
C ARG A 277 12.64 0.97 6.00
N TYR A 278 11.82 0.01 5.57
CA TYR A 278 10.45 -0.12 6.06
C TYR A 278 10.45 -0.58 7.53
N GLY A 279 9.31 -0.44 8.21
CA GLY A 279 9.16 -0.77 9.63
C GLY A 279 9.36 0.42 10.56
N TRP A 280 9.50 0.15 11.86
CA TRP A 280 9.81 1.15 12.90
C TRP A 280 11.16 1.82 12.65
N GLN A 281 11.19 3.14 12.53
CA GLN A 281 12.43 3.92 12.45
C GLN A 281 13.07 4.06 13.86
N ASP A 282 14.24 4.68 13.92
CA ASP A 282 14.98 4.86 15.19
C ASP A 282 14.32 5.96 16.05
N GLU A 283 14.43 5.89 17.38
CA GLU A 283 13.82 6.87 18.32
C GLU A 283 14.30 8.31 18.08
N SER A 284 15.53 8.46 17.55
CA SER A 284 16.10 9.73 17.10
C SER A 284 15.25 10.42 16.01
N GLU A 285 14.42 9.66 15.30
CA GLU A 285 13.52 10.09 14.22
C GLU A 285 12.03 10.20 14.61
N ASN A 286 11.67 10.16 15.89
CA ASN A 286 10.30 10.44 16.34
C ASN A 286 9.72 11.76 15.76
N MET A 287 8.40 11.82 15.59
CA MET A 287 7.69 12.92 14.91
C MET A 287 6.90 13.80 15.88
N GLY A 288 6.89 15.11 15.64
CA GLY A 288 6.14 16.09 16.42
C GLY A 288 6.73 16.40 17.81
N ARG A 289 8.06 16.31 17.98
CA ARG A 289 8.70 16.63 19.28
C ARG A 289 8.29 18.02 19.80
N SER A 290 7.96 18.09 21.09
CA SER A 290 7.55 19.32 21.77
C SER A 290 8.10 19.36 23.20
N GLU A 291 7.89 20.48 23.90
CA GLU A 291 8.20 20.56 25.33
C GLU A 291 7.48 19.43 26.09
N GLY A 292 8.23 18.67 26.89
CA GLY A 292 7.72 17.51 27.64
C GLY A 292 7.36 16.26 26.82
N TRP A 293 7.62 16.21 25.50
CA TRP A 293 7.27 15.05 24.68
C TRP A 293 8.29 14.75 23.56
N ASP A 294 8.93 13.58 23.64
CA ASP A 294 9.96 13.09 22.69
C ASP A 294 9.45 12.72 21.29
N GLY A 295 8.17 13.01 21.00
CA GLY A 295 7.52 12.74 19.73
C GLY A 295 7.00 11.30 19.59
N ALA A 296 6.15 11.09 18.59
CA ALA A 296 5.59 9.79 18.25
C ALA A 296 6.61 8.92 17.50
N PRO A 297 6.82 7.65 17.91
CA PRO A 297 7.51 6.64 17.11
C PRO A 297 6.98 6.54 15.68
N VAL A 298 7.90 6.55 14.71
CA VAL A 298 7.58 6.55 13.27
C VAL A 298 7.70 5.14 12.70
N PHE A 299 6.64 4.67 12.05
CA PHE A 299 6.62 3.46 11.23
C PHE A 299 6.55 3.84 9.75
N VAL A 300 7.41 3.29 8.90
CA VAL A 300 7.33 3.49 7.45
C VAL A 300 6.70 2.26 6.80
N ALA A 301 5.48 2.42 6.32
CA ALA A 301 4.72 1.37 5.65
C ALA A 301 4.89 1.40 4.13
N THR A 302 4.50 0.30 3.50
CA THR A 302 4.47 0.14 2.05
C THR A 302 3.29 0.90 1.46
N THR A 303 3.46 1.47 0.26
CA THR A 303 2.40 2.24 -0.40
C THR A 303 1.21 1.35 -0.77
N THR A 304 0.02 1.84 -0.46
CA THR A 304 -1.26 1.16 -0.70
C THR A 304 -1.79 1.35 -2.12
N SER A 305 -1.15 2.19 -2.94
CA SER A 305 -1.62 2.47 -4.30
C SER A 305 -1.56 1.23 -5.19
N GLY A 306 -2.66 0.96 -5.91
CA GLY A 306 -2.71 -0.08 -6.94
C GLY A 306 -1.86 0.22 -8.18
N LEU A 307 -1.31 1.45 -8.30
CA LEU A 307 -0.35 1.82 -9.36
C LEU A 307 1.10 1.44 -9.01
N ALA A 308 1.40 1.15 -7.74
CA ALA A 308 2.75 0.86 -7.28
C ALA A 308 3.10 -0.64 -7.43
N ALA A 309 3.69 -1.00 -8.57
CA ALA A 309 3.98 -2.38 -8.94
C ALA A 309 5.22 -3.00 -8.27
N GLY A 310 6.23 -2.20 -7.89
CA GLY A 310 7.54 -2.67 -7.39
C GLY A 310 7.56 -3.22 -5.96
N MET A 311 6.56 -4.02 -5.57
CA MET A 311 6.57 -4.89 -4.38
C MET A 311 5.35 -5.84 -4.42
N SER A 312 5.55 -7.11 -4.09
CA SER A 312 4.47 -8.11 -4.08
C SER A 312 3.42 -7.86 -3.00
N MET A 313 2.24 -8.47 -3.16
CA MET A 313 1.20 -8.45 -2.12
C MET A 313 1.63 -9.09 -0.80
N ALA A 314 2.51 -10.09 -0.84
CA ALA A 314 2.99 -10.80 0.35
C ALA A 314 3.94 -9.92 1.18
N GLU A 315 4.86 -9.20 0.53
CA GLU A 315 5.76 -8.25 1.19
C GLU A 315 5.02 -7.02 1.72
N LYS A 316 4.07 -6.49 0.93
CA LYS A 316 3.16 -5.44 1.42
C LYS A 316 2.42 -5.88 2.68
N GLN A 317 1.87 -7.10 2.69
CA GLN A 317 1.22 -7.65 3.88
C GLN A 317 2.21 -7.89 5.02
N ALA A 318 3.43 -8.39 4.77
CA ALA A 318 4.41 -8.66 5.82
C ALA A 318 4.78 -7.40 6.62
N VAL A 319 5.01 -6.27 5.93
CA VAL A 319 5.27 -4.97 6.60
C VAL A 319 4.04 -4.51 7.39
N TRP A 320 2.84 -4.57 6.81
CA TRP A 320 1.63 -4.16 7.52
C TRP A 320 1.31 -5.06 8.74
N ASN A 321 1.65 -6.35 8.69
CA ASN A 321 1.51 -7.29 9.81
C ASN A 321 2.42 -6.93 10.99
N GLU A 322 3.56 -6.27 10.77
CA GLU A 322 4.44 -5.79 11.86
C GLU A 322 3.76 -4.68 12.67
N LEU A 323 3.24 -3.66 11.98
CA LEU A 323 2.44 -2.60 12.57
C LEU A 323 1.19 -3.15 13.28
N GLY A 324 0.52 -4.13 12.67
CA GLY A 324 -0.67 -4.76 13.23
C GLY A 324 -0.44 -5.58 14.50
N LYS A 325 0.75 -6.19 14.67
CA LYS A 325 1.15 -6.78 15.95
C LYS A 325 1.25 -5.72 17.03
N TRP A 326 1.95 -4.61 16.74
CA TRP A 326 2.16 -3.52 17.70
C TRP A 326 0.84 -2.84 18.11
N VAL A 327 -0.04 -2.51 17.17
CA VAL A 327 -1.36 -1.92 17.49
C VAL A 327 -2.15 -2.82 18.44
N ASN A 328 -2.06 -4.14 18.25
CA ASN A 328 -2.76 -5.09 19.11
C ASN A 328 -2.06 -5.35 20.45
N SER A 329 -0.75 -5.17 20.59
CA SER A 329 -0.09 -5.13 21.90
C SER A 329 -0.44 -3.87 22.69
N GLN A 330 -0.53 -2.69 22.05
CA GLN A 330 -1.01 -1.46 22.72
C GLN A 330 -2.44 -1.65 23.26
N ARG A 331 -3.34 -2.22 22.45
CA ARG A 331 -4.71 -2.54 22.86
C ARG A 331 -4.78 -3.58 23.98
N ALA A 332 -3.86 -4.53 24.04
CA ALA A 332 -3.78 -5.49 25.14
C ALA A 332 -3.28 -4.82 26.43
N ALA A 333 -2.25 -3.98 26.35
CA ALA A 333 -1.74 -3.21 27.48
C ALA A 333 -2.83 -2.31 28.10
N LYS A 334 -3.58 -1.55 27.27
CA LYS A 334 -4.71 -0.70 27.71
C LYS A 334 -5.87 -1.48 28.36
N LYS A 335 -6.07 -2.76 28.02
CA LYS A 335 -7.06 -3.62 28.67
C LYS A 335 -6.58 -4.17 30.02
N ASN A 336 -5.28 -4.40 30.15
CA ASN A 336 -4.67 -4.93 31.37
C ASN A 336 -4.38 -3.82 32.40
N ASN A 337 -4.23 -2.58 31.95
CA ASN A 337 -4.04 -1.39 32.78
C ASN A 337 -4.98 -0.27 32.29
N PRO A 338 -6.27 -0.29 32.68
CA PRO A 338 -7.22 0.76 32.32
C PRO A 338 -6.83 2.10 33.00
N PRO A 339 -7.20 3.25 32.42
CA PRO A 339 -7.07 4.53 33.10
C PRO A 339 -7.94 4.54 34.38
N MET A 340 -7.38 5.11 35.44
CA MET A 340 -8.00 5.32 36.75
C MET A 340 -9.04 6.45 36.74
#